data_AF-A0A6H0ZP16-F1
#
_entry.id   AF-A0A6H0ZP16-F1
#
_cell.length_a   1.000
_cell.length_b   1.000
_cell.length_c   1.000
_cell.angle_alpha   90.00
_cell.angle_beta   90.00
_cell.angle_gamma   90.00
#
_symmetry.space_group_name_H-M   'P 1'
#
loop_
_entity.id
_entity.type
_entity.pdbx_description
1 polymer ?
#
loop_
_entity_poly.entity_id
_entity_poly.type
_entity_poly.pdbx_seq_one_letter_code
_entity_poly.pdbx_strand_id
1 'polypeptide(L)'
;MTQTFKFDVAQKPVGPGLHSYEAIDRANGKRIDMPKGGTEGIENLVGSYPEIQAYLEAEYGVKTDLSYRSGINVMERRDDGVTWSIPRAEDGILVIVYDINRTVWSIG
;
A
#
# COMPACT_ATOMS: atom_id res chain seq x y z
N MET A 1 -19.71 -9.51 9.09
CA MET A 1 -18.36 -9.79 9.62
C MET A 1 -17.38 -8.96 8.82
N THR A 2 -16.40 -8.33 9.45
CA THR A 2 -15.41 -7.52 8.72
C THR A 2 -14.27 -8.40 8.23
N GLN A 3 -14.02 -8.47 6.92
CA GLN A 3 -12.85 -9.14 6.36
C GLN A 3 -11.67 -8.19 6.37
N THR A 4 -10.51 -8.64 6.88
CA THR A 4 -9.31 -7.81 7.00
C THR A 4 -8.18 -8.36 6.15
N PHE A 5 -7.58 -7.49 5.33
CA PHE A 5 -6.39 -7.79 4.54
C PHE A 5 -5.22 -6.94 5.04
N LYS A 6 -4.04 -7.54 5.17
CA LYS A 6 -2.85 -6.90 5.76
C LYS A 6 -1.67 -7.02 4.83
N PHE A 7 -0.99 -5.90 4.57
CA PHE A 7 0.13 -5.83 3.66
C PHE A 7 1.34 -5.16 4.31
N ASP A 8 2.52 -5.71 4.12
CA ASP A 8 3.80 -5.05 4.42
C ASP A 8 4.37 -4.43 3.16
N VAL A 9 4.78 -3.17 3.21
CA VAL A 9 5.52 -2.54 2.11
C VAL A 9 7.01 -2.67 2.37
N ALA A 10 7.76 -3.08 1.35
CA ALA A 10 9.21 -3.16 1.41
C ALA A 10 9.85 -2.49 0.19
N GLN A 11 11.09 -2.04 0.35
CA GLN A 11 11.93 -1.57 -0.75
C GLN A 11 12.58 -2.76 -1.45
N LYS A 12 12.64 -2.74 -2.78
CA LYS A 12 13.24 -3.79 -3.62
C LYS A 12 14.28 -3.18 -4.56
N PRO A 13 15.52 -3.71 -4.62
CA PRO A 13 16.51 -3.24 -5.57
C PRO A 13 16.11 -3.63 -7.01
N VAL A 14 16.20 -2.69 -7.95
CA VAL A 14 15.89 -2.92 -9.38
C VAL A 14 17.06 -2.60 -10.31
N GLY A 15 18.18 -2.12 -9.76
CA GLY A 15 19.41 -1.86 -10.50
C GLY A 15 20.43 -1.11 -9.63
N PRO A 16 21.64 -0.85 -10.14
CA PRO A 16 22.64 -0.07 -9.41
C PRO A 16 22.09 1.32 -9.04
N GLY A 17 21.96 1.58 -7.74
CA GLY A 17 21.41 2.84 -7.22
C GLY A 17 19.90 3.04 -7.39
N LEU A 18 19.19 2.06 -7.97
CA LEU A 18 17.75 2.14 -8.24
C LEU A 18 16.98 1.20 -7.32
N HIS A 19 15.84 1.68 -6.82
CA HIS A 19 14.93 0.90 -6.02
C HIS A 19 13.48 1.13 -6.45
N SER A 20 12.69 0.07 -6.33
CA SER A 20 11.25 0.08 -6.40
C SER A 20 10.68 -0.38 -5.05
N TYR A 21 9.37 -0.59 -5.00
CA TYR A 21 8.68 -1.09 -3.82
C TYR A 21 7.89 -2.34 -4.16
N GLU A 22 7.61 -3.12 -3.13
CA GLU A 22 6.69 -4.26 -3.20
C GLU A 22 5.78 -4.25 -1.97
N ALA A 23 4.53 -4.71 -2.15
CA ALA A 23 3.65 -5.08 -1.05
C ALA A 23 3.71 -6.59 -0.85
N ILE A 24 3.63 -7.04 0.40
CA ILE A 24 3.66 -8.44 0.79
C ILE A 24 2.36 -8.73 1.52
N ASP A 25 1.53 -9.61 0.96
CA ASP A 25 0.32 -10.07 1.63
C ASP A 25 0.70 -10.95 2.83
N ARG A 26 0.31 -10.54 4.04
CA ARG A 26 0.62 -11.30 5.26
C ARG A 26 -0.11 -12.63 5.36
N ALA A 27 -1.19 -12.84 4.62
CA ALA A 27 -1.96 -14.07 4.67
C ALA A 27 -1.22 -15.24 4.00
N ASN A 28 -0.50 -14.97 2.91
CA ASN A 28 0.10 -16.01 2.06
C ASN A 28 1.56 -15.73 1.64
N GLY A 29 2.13 -14.58 2.00
CA GLY A 29 3.49 -14.18 1.65
C GLY A 29 3.68 -13.76 0.20
N LYS A 30 2.59 -13.60 -0.58
CA LYS A 30 2.67 -13.21 -1.99
C LYS A 30 3.15 -11.77 -2.12
N ARG A 31 4.12 -11.58 -3.01
CA ARG A 31 4.73 -10.28 -3.29
C ARG A 31 4.05 -9.64 -4.50
N ILE A 32 3.77 -8.35 -4.38
CA ILE A 32 3.06 -7.53 -5.36
C ILE A 32 3.99 -6.38 -5.70
N ASP A 33 4.50 -6.34 -6.93
CA ASP A 33 5.33 -5.23 -7.38
C ASP A 33 4.51 -3.93 -7.33
N MET A 34 5.09 -2.86 -6.78
CA MET A 34 4.46 -1.54 -6.65
C MET A 34 5.24 -0.47 -7.46
N PRO A 35 5.30 -0.59 -8.80
CA PRO A 35 6.05 0.33 -9.63
C PRO A 35 5.51 1.76 -9.58
N LYS A 36 4.21 1.97 -9.29
CA LYS A 36 3.66 3.33 -9.19
C LYS A 36 4.07 4.03 -7.89
N GLY A 37 4.54 3.27 -6.90
CA GLY A 37 5.05 3.80 -5.65
C GLY A 37 6.53 4.20 -5.71
N GLY A 38 7.28 3.82 -6.75
CA GLY A 38 8.74 3.96 -6.76
C GLY A 38 9.40 4.16 -8.12
N THR A 39 10.29 5.16 -8.11
CA THR A 39 11.14 5.73 -9.17
C THR A 39 10.42 6.40 -10.36
N GLU A 40 10.66 7.71 -10.44
CA GLU A 40 10.39 8.66 -11.55
C GLU A 40 8.94 8.86 -12.01
N GLY A 41 8.38 10.01 -11.65
CA GLY A 41 7.33 10.69 -12.42
C GLY A 41 5.88 10.37 -12.04
N ILE A 42 5.63 9.54 -11.03
CA ILE A 42 4.26 9.28 -10.56
C ILE A 42 4.00 10.07 -9.28
N GLU A 43 3.02 10.98 -9.37
CA GLU A 43 2.54 11.85 -8.31
C GLU A 43 2.28 11.09 -7.00
N ASN A 44 2.78 11.65 -5.89
CA ASN A 44 2.47 11.35 -4.49
C ASN A 44 1.28 10.39 -4.25
N LEU A 45 1.50 9.08 -4.30
CA LEU A 45 0.52 8.05 -3.91
C LEU A 45 0.50 7.79 -2.40
N VAL A 46 0.66 8.84 -1.59
CA VAL A 46 0.61 8.72 -0.13
C VAL A 46 -0.79 8.24 0.27
N GLY A 47 -0.86 7.05 0.87
CA GLY A 47 -2.13 6.45 1.29
C GLY A 47 -2.99 5.89 0.15
N SER A 48 -2.44 5.73 -1.07
CA SER A 48 -3.10 5.12 -2.22
C SER A 48 -2.35 3.87 -2.71
N TYR A 49 -3.07 2.77 -2.96
CA TYR A 49 -2.48 1.45 -3.27
C TYR A 49 -3.17 0.72 -4.44
N PRO A 50 -3.05 1.23 -5.68
CA PRO A 50 -3.74 0.65 -6.83
C PRO A 50 -3.29 -0.78 -7.16
N GLU A 51 -2.03 -1.14 -6.90
CA GLU A 51 -1.53 -2.50 -7.13
C GLU A 51 -2.10 -3.50 -6.12
N ILE A 52 -2.25 -3.09 -4.85
CA ILE A 52 -2.91 -3.90 -3.84
C ILE A 52 -4.39 -4.10 -4.21
N GLN A 53 -5.05 -3.05 -4.72
CA GLN A 53 -6.44 -3.15 -5.21
C GLN A 53 -6.57 -4.18 -6.33
N ALA A 54 -5.73 -4.11 -7.36
CA ALA A 54 -5.76 -5.05 -8.47
C ALA A 54 -5.50 -6.49 -8.00
N TYR A 55 -4.58 -6.66 -7.05
CA TYR A 55 -4.29 -7.96 -6.44
C TYR A 55 -5.50 -8.52 -5.64
N LEU A 56 -6.16 -7.70 -4.83
CA LEU A 56 -7.33 -8.13 -4.05
C LEU A 56 -8.50 -8.58 -4.96
N GLU A 57 -8.72 -7.88 -6.07
CA GLU A 57 -9.74 -8.26 -7.04
C GLU A 57 -9.39 -9.59 -7.71
N ALA A 58 -8.14 -9.78 -8.12
CA ALA A 58 -7.70 -10.98 -8.83
C ALA A 58 -7.60 -12.23 -7.93
N GLU A 59 -7.07 -12.08 -6.71
CA GLU A 59 -6.79 -13.21 -5.81
C GLU A 59 -8.00 -13.58 -4.95
N TYR A 60 -8.75 -12.58 -4.47
CA TYR A 60 -9.82 -12.78 -3.49
C TYR A 60 -11.21 -12.41 -4.04
N GLY A 61 -11.31 -11.94 -5.28
CA GLY A 61 -12.58 -11.44 -5.84
C GLY A 61 -13.07 -10.16 -5.16
N VAL A 62 -12.19 -9.46 -4.44
CA VAL A 62 -12.51 -8.29 -3.64
C VAL A 62 -12.30 -7.01 -4.45
N LYS A 63 -13.41 -6.42 -4.90
CA LYS A 63 -13.38 -5.14 -5.60
C LYS A 63 -13.50 -3.99 -4.61
N THR A 64 -12.41 -3.25 -4.40
CA THR A 64 -12.39 -2.15 -3.43
C THR A 64 -11.52 -1.01 -3.93
N ASP A 65 -11.86 0.24 -3.57
CA ASP A 65 -11.06 1.42 -3.92
C ASP A 65 -10.04 1.67 -2.79
N LEU A 66 -8.74 1.58 -3.06
CA LEU A 66 -7.70 1.86 -2.06
C LEU A 66 -7.10 3.26 -2.16
N SER A 67 -7.85 4.23 -2.66
CA SER A 67 -7.45 5.64 -2.66
C SER A 67 -7.57 6.28 -1.28
N TYR A 68 -6.68 7.22 -0.97
CA TYR A 68 -6.79 8.02 0.25
C TYR A 68 -8.10 8.81 0.29
N ARG A 69 -8.86 8.69 1.40
CA ARG A 69 -10.05 9.49 1.69
C ARG A 69 -9.91 10.14 3.06
N SER A 70 -9.78 11.47 3.08
CA SER A 70 -9.68 12.24 4.32
C SER A 70 -10.90 12.02 5.21
N GLY A 71 -10.68 11.88 6.52
CA GLY A 71 -11.73 11.63 7.51
C GLY A 71 -12.27 10.19 7.58
N ILE A 72 -11.89 9.32 6.63
CA ILE A 72 -12.27 7.89 6.62
C ILE A 72 -11.05 7.01 6.89
N ASN A 73 -9.96 7.26 6.15
CA ASN A 73 -8.73 6.51 6.31
C ASN A 73 -8.02 6.95 7.60
N VAL A 74 -7.51 5.99 8.36
CA VAL A 74 -6.75 6.26 9.60
C VAL A 74 -5.27 6.07 9.30
N MET A 75 -4.46 7.04 9.70
CA MET A 75 -3.01 7.05 9.55
C MET A 75 -2.36 7.08 10.93
N GLU A 76 -1.53 6.08 11.22
CA GLU A 76 -0.74 6.02 12.45
C GLU A 76 0.75 6.07 12.11
N ARG A 77 1.48 7.03 12.69
CA ARG A 77 2.93 7.12 12.52
C ARG A 77 3.63 6.07 13.38
N ARG A 78 4.68 5.47 12.83
CA ARG A 78 5.58 4.51 13.49
C ARG A 78 7.03 4.97 13.31
N ASP A 79 7.95 4.42 14.09
CA ASP A 79 9.37 4.76 13.99
C ASP A 79 9.97 4.36 12.62
N ASP A 80 9.44 3.29 12.01
CA ASP A 80 9.89 2.71 10.75
C ASP A 80 9.04 3.10 9.53
N GLY A 81 7.97 3.88 9.73
CA GLY A 81 7.06 4.24 8.65
C GLY A 81 5.66 4.66 9.13
N VAL A 82 4.64 4.23 8.40
CA VAL A 82 3.24 4.60 8.67
C VAL A 82 2.37 3.35 8.55
N THR A 83 1.33 3.26 9.37
CA THR A 83 0.24 2.30 9.17
C THR A 83 -0.96 3.03 8.59
N TRP A 84 -1.42 2.57 7.44
CA TRP A 84 -2.66 3.02 6.83
C TRP A 84 -3.76 1.99 7.07
N SER A 85 -4.84 2.42 7.72
CA SER A 85 -6.06 1.63 7.84
C SER A 85 -7.13 2.24 6.93
N ILE A 86 -7.59 1.46 5.97
CA ILE A 86 -8.51 1.88 4.92
C ILE A 86 -9.81 1.10 5.10
N PRO A 87 -10.74 1.59 5.93
CA PRO A 87 -12.04 0.95 6.09
C PRO A 87 -12.91 1.22 4.86
N ARG A 88 -13.61 0.18 4.42
CA ARG A 88 -14.59 0.21 3.34
C ARG A 88 -15.86 -0.42 3.86
N ALA A 89 -16.65 0.43 4.52
CA ALA A 89 -17.85 0.04 5.26
C ALA A 89 -18.93 -0.59 4.36
N GLU A 90 -19.00 -0.18 3.09
CA GLU A 90 -19.94 -0.70 2.10
C GLU A 90 -19.73 -2.20 1.84
N ASP A 91 -18.48 -2.65 1.88
CA ASP A 91 -18.11 -4.04 1.56
C ASP A 91 -17.78 -4.88 2.80
N GLY A 92 -17.80 -4.27 4.00
CA GLY A 92 -17.33 -4.93 5.23
C GLY A 92 -15.85 -5.28 5.18
N ILE A 93 -15.04 -4.49 4.48
CA ILE A 93 -13.60 -4.74 4.29
C ILE A 93 -12.77 -3.72 5.07
N LEU A 94 -11.67 -4.19 5.65
CA LEU A 94 -10.62 -3.36 6.19
C LEU A 94 -9.28 -3.74 5.55
N VAL A 95 -8.63 -2.80 4.87
CA VAL A 95 -7.27 -3.00 4.38
C VAL A 95 -6.29 -2.25 5.28
N ILE A 96 -5.30 -2.96 5.81
CA ILE A 96 -4.24 -2.40 6.63
C ILE A 96 -2.93 -2.52 5.86
N VAL A 97 -2.25 -1.40 5.65
CA VAL A 97 -0.96 -1.35 4.99
C VAL A 97 0.09 -0.83 5.96
N TYR A 98 1.05 -1.67 6.29
CA TYR A 98 2.25 -1.33 7.03
C TYR A 98 3.26 -0.76 6.04
N ASP A 99 3.13 0.53 5.80
CA ASP A 99 3.96 1.27 4.86
C ASP A 99 5.29 1.68 5.49
N ILE A 100 6.34 1.73 4.69
CA ILE A 100 7.64 2.29 5.09
C ILE A 100 7.64 3.79 4.82
N ASN A 101 8.63 4.50 5.36
CA ASN A 101 8.90 5.88 4.92
C ASN A 101 9.41 5.86 3.46
N ARG A 102 8.48 5.75 2.51
CA ARG A 102 8.75 5.95 1.08
C ARG A 102 9.18 7.41 0.95
N THR A 103 10.47 7.66 0.69
CA THR A 103 11.02 9.03 0.65
C THR A 103 10.37 9.78 -0.51
N VAL A 104 9.43 10.68 -0.19
CA VAL A 104 8.75 11.54 -1.18
C VAL A 104 9.53 12.83 -1.45
N TRP A 105 10.49 13.16 -0.60
CA TRP A 105 11.29 14.39 -0.70
C TRP A 105 12.72 14.04 -1.10
N SER A 106 13.07 14.27 -2.37
CA SER A 106 14.40 14.82 -2.64
C SER A 106 14.41 16.20 -2.01
N ILE A 107 15.11 16.38 -0.90
CA ILE A 107 15.53 17.72 -0.48
C ILE A 107 16.53 18.16 -1.55
N GLY A 108 16.05 18.96 -2.49
CA GLY A 108 16.87 19.80 -3.36
C GLY A 108 16.84 21.23 -2.84
#